data_AF-A0AAE0PR96-F1
#
_entry.id   AF-A0AAE0PR96-F1
#
_cell.length_a   1.000
_cell.length_b   1.000
_cell.length_c   1.000
_cell.angle_alpha   90.00
_cell.angle_beta   90.00
_cell.angle_gamma   90.00
#
_symmetry.space_group_name_H-M   'P 1'
#
loop_
_entity.id
_entity.type
_entity.pdbx_description
1 polymer ?
#
loop_
_entity_poly.entity_id
_entity_poly.type
_entity_poly.pdbx_seq_one_letter_code
_entity_poly.pdbx_strand_id
1 'polypeptide(L)'
;MDYDFKTKLAAERERVEDLFEYEGCKVGRGTYGHVYKAKRKDGKDEKEYALKQIEGTGISMSACREIALLRELKHPNVIALQKVFLSHSDRKVWLLFDYAEHDLW
;
A
#
# COMPACT_ATOMS: atom_id res chain seq x y z
N MET A 1 16.63 5.50 -20.32
CA MET A 1 15.17 5.72 -20.25
C MET A 1 14.90 7.06 -20.91
N ASP A 2 13.95 7.10 -21.82
CA ASP A 2 13.55 8.34 -22.50
C ASP A 2 13.10 9.41 -21.49
N TYR A 3 13.51 10.67 -21.70
CA TYR A 3 13.30 11.76 -20.75
C TYR A 3 11.81 12.12 -20.64
N ASP A 4 11.13 12.20 -21.79
CA ASP A 4 9.71 12.54 -21.84
C ASP A 4 8.87 11.45 -21.18
N PHE A 5 9.21 10.18 -21.45
CA PHE A 5 8.60 9.02 -20.80
C PHE A 5 8.76 9.07 -19.27
N LYS A 6 9.98 9.34 -18.78
CA LYS A 6 10.26 9.42 -17.34
C LYS A 6 9.45 10.56 -16.70
N THR A 7 9.41 11.72 -17.34
CA THR A 7 8.77 12.93 -16.80
C THR A 7 7.25 12.76 -16.75
N LYS A 8 6.65 12.20 -17.80
CA LYS A 8 5.22 11.88 -17.84
C LYS A 8 4.84 10.89 -16.73
N LEU A 9 5.56 9.79 -16.61
CA LEU A 9 5.31 8.81 -15.54
C LEU A 9 5.51 9.39 -14.13
N ALA A 10 6.42 10.35 -13.96
CA ALA A 10 6.63 10.99 -12.66
C ALA A 10 5.48 11.95 -12.30
N ALA A 11 4.88 12.61 -13.29
CA ALA A 11 3.75 13.52 -13.11
C ALA A 11 2.43 12.78 -12.84
N GLU A 12 2.20 11.65 -13.50
CA GLU A 12 0.97 10.85 -13.36
C GLU A 12 1.02 9.86 -12.18
N ARG A 13 2.18 9.67 -11.54
CA ARG A 13 2.34 8.70 -10.46
C ARG A 13 1.59 9.14 -9.21
N GLU A 14 0.59 8.34 -8.86
CA GLU A 14 -0.06 8.40 -7.56
C GLU A 14 0.92 8.02 -6.44
N ARG A 15 1.04 8.89 -5.45
CA ARG A 15 1.88 8.68 -4.26
C ARG A 15 1.01 8.41 -3.05
N VAL A 16 1.49 7.56 -2.15
CA VAL A 16 0.71 7.13 -1.00
C VAL A 16 0.47 8.30 -0.04
N GLU A 17 1.48 9.15 0.14
CA GLU A 17 1.48 10.34 0.98
C GLU A 17 0.56 11.45 0.47
N ASP A 18 0.33 11.52 -0.85
CA ASP A 18 -0.57 12.51 -1.47
C ASP A 18 -2.04 12.08 -1.34
N LEU A 19 -2.30 10.76 -1.38
CA LEU A 19 -3.66 10.21 -1.40
C LEU A 19 -4.21 9.88 -0.02
N PHE A 20 -3.37 9.52 0.95
CA PHE A 20 -3.80 9.02 2.25
C PHE A 20 -3.17 9.79 3.40
N GLU A 21 -3.97 10.05 4.42
CA GLU A 21 -3.52 10.50 5.74
C GLU A 21 -3.31 9.27 6.63
N TYR A 22 -2.08 9.11 7.12
CA TYR A 22 -1.66 7.95 7.94
C TYR A 22 -0.57 8.30 8.95
N GLU A 23 -0.14 9.57 9.04
CA GLU A 23 0.89 9.99 9.98
C GLU A 23 0.39 9.83 11.42
N GLY A 24 1.23 9.24 12.28
CA GLY A 24 0.84 8.93 13.67
C GLY A 24 -0.15 7.77 13.84
N CYS A 25 -0.67 7.19 12.76
CA CYS A 25 -1.71 6.14 12.78
C CYS A 25 -1.15 4.72 12.63
N LYS A 26 0.06 4.44 13.13
CA LYS A 26 0.65 3.09 13.08
C LYS A 26 -0.09 2.16 14.04
N VAL A 27 -0.63 1.07 13.52
CA VAL A 27 -1.38 0.06 14.31
C VAL A 27 -0.65 -1.28 14.43
N GLY A 28 0.29 -1.56 13.53
CA GLY A 28 1.01 -2.83 13.52
C GLY A 28 2.48 -2.69 13.15
N ARG A 29 3.31 -3.53 13.77
CA ARG A 29 4.73 -3.67 13.44
C ARG A 29 5.15 -5.13 13.59
N GLY A 30 5.86 -5.65 12.59
CA GLY A 30 6.41 -7.00 12.65
C GLY A 30 7.48 -7.23 11.60
N THR A 31 7.89 -8.48 11.43
CA THR A 31 8.86 -8.91 10.40
C THR A 31 8.40 -8.60 8.97
N TYR A 32 7.09 -8.49 8.75
CA TYR A 32 6.49 -8.18 7.45
C TYR A 32 6.43 -6.68 7.14
N GLY A 33 6.81 -5.81 8.08
CA GLY A 33 6.85 -4.37 7.94
C GLY A 33 5.92 -3.64 8.90
N HIS A 34 5.34 -2.54 8.45
CA HIS A 34 4.50 -1.64 9.25
C HIS A 34 3.11 -1.51 8.66
N VAL A 35 2.09 -1.52 9.51
CA VAL A 35 0.69 -1.32 9.12
C VAL A 35 0.17 -0.04 9.77
N TYR A 36 -0.51 0.77 8.96
CA TYR A 36 -1.09 2.04 9.35
C TYR A 36 -2.59 2.03 9.06
N LYS A 37 -3.38 2.58 9.97
CA LYS A 37 -4.76 2.96 9.71
C LYS A 37 -4.73 4.27 8.92
N ALA A 38 -5.47 4.33 7.82
CA ALA A 38 -5.39 5.43 6.86
C ALA A 38 -6.77 5.89 6.41
N LYS A 39 -6.88 7.19 6.08
CA LYS A 39 -8.08 7.79 5.47
C LYS A 39 -7.70 8.51 4.18
N ARG A 40 -8.61 8.53 3.21
CA ARG A 40 -8.37 9.26 1.95
C ARG A 40 -8.37 10.77 2.20
N LYS A 41 -7.40 11.47 1.61
CA LYS A 41 -7.31 12.94 1.67
C LYS A 41 -8.32 13.65 0.75
N ASP A 42 -8.77 12.97 -0.31
CA ASP A 42 -9.69 13.54 -1.29
C ASP A 42 -11.17 13.52 -0.85
N GLY A 43 -11.47 12.97 0.33
CA GLY A 43 -12.83 12.96 0.90
C GLY A 43 -13.85 12.18 0.08
N LYS A 44 -13.43 11.31 -0.85
CA LYS A 44 -14.35 10.56 -1.71
C LYS A 44 -15.15 9.48 -0.98
N ASP A 45 -14.64 9.02 0.16
CA ASP A 45 -15.33 8.12 1.06
C ASP A 45 -14.85 8.34 2.50
N GLU A 46 -15.68 7.91 3.47
CA GLU A 46 -15.36 7.92 4.89
C GLU A 46 -14.76 6.59 5.36
N LYS A 47 -14.33 5.72 4.42
CA LYS A 47 -13.82 4.40 4.78
C LYS A 47 -12.43 4.51 5.39
N GLU A 48 -12.16 3.55 6.25
CA GLU A 48 -10.84 3.36 6.84
C GLU A 48 -10.11 2.27 6.04
N TYR A 49 -8.82 2.52 5.82
CA TYR A 49 -7.96 1.64 5.05
C TYR A 49 -6.78 1.16 5.90
N ALA A 50 -6.25 -0.01 5.55
CA ALA A 50 -4.97 -0.47 6.06
C ALA A 50 -3.89 -0.26 4.99
N LEU A 51 -2.88 0.54 5.32
CA LEU A 51 -1.68 0.71 4.52
C LEU A 51 -0.55 -0.13 5.11
N LYS A 52 -0.11 -1.15 4.37
CA LYS A 52 1.05 -1.97 4.73
C LYS A 52 2.27 -1.51 3.97
N GLN A 53 3.25 -0.93 4.68
CA GLN A 53 4.59 -0.72 4.15
C GLN A 53 5.39 -2.01 4.31
N ILE A 54 5.80 -2.62 3.20
CA ILE A 54 6.60 -3.85 3.23
C ILE A 54 8.00 -3.55 3.78
N GLU A 55 8.50 -4.45 4.62
CA GLU A 55 9.86 -4.38 5.18
C GLU A 55 10.95 -4.45 4.10
N GLY A 56 12.07 -3.73 4.31
CA GLY A 56 13.17 -3.67 3.35
C GLY A 56 12.96 -2.66 2.20
N THR A 57 13.67 -2.84 1.09
CA THR A 57 13.60 -1.99 -0.11
C THR A 57 13.51 -2.82 -1.38
N GLY A 58 12.87 -2.28 -2.40
CA GLY A 58 12.60 -2.98 -3.66
C GLY A 58 11.55 -4.08 -3.52
N ILE A 59 11.55 -4.99 -4.48
CA ILE A 59 10.61 -6.12 -4.52
C ILE A 59 11.36 -7.36 -4.03
N SER A 60 11.24 -7.66 -2.74
CA SER A 60 11.73 -8.93 -2.17
C SER A 60 10.90 -10.12 -2.68
N MET A 61 11.40 -11.35 -2.51
CA MET A 61 10.63 -12.55 -2.86
C MET A 61 9.29 -12.63 -2.11
N SER A 62 9.26 -12.19 -0.85
CA SER A 62 8.04 -12.11 -0.06
C SER A 62 7.08 -11.08 -0.66
N ALA A 63 7.55 -9.87 -1.01
CA ALA A 63 6.74 -8.84 -1.64
C ALA A 63 6.18 -9.29 -3.00
N CYS A 64 7.02 -9.93 -3.81
CA CYS A 64 6.63 -10.44 -5.12
C CYS A 64 5.50 -11.46 -5.01
N ARG A 65 5.64 -12.45 -4.12
CA ARG A 65 4.62 -13.48 -3.90
C ARG A 65 3.33 -12.89 -3.34
N GLU A 66 3.43 -11.97 -2.38
CA GLU A 66 2.26 -11.33 -1.78
C GLU A 66 1.46 -10.54 -2.83
N ILE A 67 2.14 -9.71 -3.64
CA ILE A 67 1.49 -8.97 -4.73
C ILE A 67 0.90 -9.93 -5.78
N ALA A 68 1.66 -10.93 -6.22
CA ALA A 68 1.22 -11.84 -7.28
C ALA A 68 -0.03 -12.62 -6.88
N LEU A 69 -0.07 -13.16 -5.65
CA LEU A 69 -1.21 -13.94 -5.18
C LEU A 69 -2.43 -13.05 -4.89
N LEU A 70 -2.25 -11.94 -4.17
CA LEU A 70 -3.37 -11.08 -3.78
C LEU A 70 -3.98 -10.32 -4.96
N ARG A 71 -3.27 -10.18 -6.09
CA ARG A 71 -3.84 -9.64 -7.33
C ARG A 71 -4.88 -10.57 -7.97
N GLU A 72 -4.73 -11.89 -7.78
CA GLU A 72 -5.61 -12.89 -8.41
C GLU A 72 -6.67 -13.42 -7.45
N LEU A 73 -6.41 -13.43 -6.14
CA LEU A 73 -7.34 -13.92 -5.13
C LEU A 73 -8.54 -12.98 -4.96
N LYS A 74 -9.74 -13.53 -5.11
CA LYS A 74 -11.00 -12.81 -4.90
C LYS A 74 -12.01 -13.69 -4.17
N HIS A 75 -12.08 -13.54 -2.85
CA HIS A 75 -12.99 -14.28 -1.99
C HIS A 75 -13.39 -13.43 -0.77
N PRO A 76 -14.65 -13.43 -0.31
CA PRO A 76 -15.10 -12.58 0.80
C PRO A 76 -14.36 -12.83 2.14
N ASN A 77 -13.77 -14.01 2.32
CA ASN A 77 -13.00 -14.35 3.54
C ASN A 77 -11.48 -14.26 3.35
N VAL A 78 -11.00 -13.68 2.25
CA VAL A 78 -9.59 -13.41 2.01
C VAL A 78 -9.43 -11.90 1.81
N ILE A 79 -8.45 -11.29 2.49
CA ILE A 79 -8.21 -9.86 2.36
C ILE A 79 -7.92 -9.48 0.90
N ALA A 80 -8.60 -8.44 0.41
CA ALA A 80 -8.50 -8.02 -0.98
C ALA A 80 -7.49 -6.88 -1.13
N LEU A 81 -6.48 -7.06 -1.98
CA LEU A 81 -5.53 -6.00 -2.35
C LEU A 81 -6.24 -4.96 -3.22
N GLN A 82 -6.44 -3.75 -2.69
CA GLN A 82 -7.09 -2.66 -3.40
C GLN A 82 -6.13 -1.95 -4.35
N LYS A 83 -4.88 -1.72 -3.92
CA LYS A 83 -3.87 -0.99 -4.71
C LYS A 83 -2.45 -1.27 -4.24
N VAL A 84 -1.50 -1.10 -5.15
CA VAL A 84 -0.05 -1.14 -4.86
C VAL A 84 0.55 0.22 -5.18
N PHE A 85 1.30 0.79 -4.24
CA PHE A 85 2.10 1.99 -4.48
C PHE A 85 3.58 1.63 -4.47
N LEU A 86 4.27 2.05 -5.52
CA LEU A 86 5.71 1.90 -5.66
C LEU A 86 6.34 3.29 -5.53
N SER A 87 6.96 3.53 -4.37
CA SER A 87 7.73 4.74 -4.14
C SER A 87 9.12 4.57 -4.75
N HIS A 88 9.46 5.39 -5.74
CA HIS A 88 10.73 5.27 -6.48
C HIS A 88 11.90 5.95 -5.75
N SER A 89 11.64 6.94 -4.90
CA SER A 89 12.67 7.70 -4.18
C SER A 89 13.38 6.87 -3.12
N ASP A 90 12.62 6.13 -2.31
CA ASP A 90 13.11 5.28 -1.22
C ASP A 90 12.97 3.76 -1.52
N ARG A 91 12.45 3.42 -2.70
CA ARG A 91 12.20 2.05 -3.18
C ARG A 91 11.25 1.27 -2.25
N LYS A 92 10.37 1.94 -1.51
CA LYS A 92 9.38 1.28 -0.65
C LYS A 92 8.16 0.81 -1.45
N VAL A 93 7.59 -0.30 -1.00
CA VAL A 93 6.37 -0.89 -1.54
C VAL A 93 5.28 -0.79 -0.49
N TRP A 94 4.13 -0.27 -0.92
CA TRP A 94 2.95 -0.14 -0.08
C TRP A 94 1.78 -0.91 -0.67
N LEU A 95 1.04 -1.61 0.17
CA LEU A 95 -0.17 -2.34 -0.17
C LEU A 95 -1.36 -1.69 0.55
N LEU A 96 -2.44 -1.46 -0.18
CA LEU A 96 -3.68 -0.90 0.35
C LEU A 96 -4.74 -1.99 0.48
N PHE A 97 -5.41 -2.02 1.63
CA PHE A 97 -6.51 -2.92 1.95
C PHE A 97 -7.65 -2.16 2.63
N ASP A 98 -8.84 -2.74 2.68
CA ASP A 98 -9.89 -2.30 3.59
C ASP A 98 -9.45 -2.56 5.04
N TYR A 99 -9.74 -1.64 5.96
CA TYR A 99 -9.32 -1.78 7.36
C TYR A 99 -10.19 -2.81 8.10
N ALA A 100 -9.55 -3.75 8.78
CA ALA A 100 -10.20 -4.66 9.72
C ALA A 100 -9.88 -4.19 11.14
N GLU A 101 -10.91 -3.81 11.90
CA GLU A 101 -10.74 -3.26 13.25
C GLU A 101 -10.37 -4.32 14.29
N HIS A 102 -10.70 -5.59 14.02
CA HIS A 102 -10.51 -6.68 14.96
C HIS A 102 -9.80 -7.84 14.26
N ASP A 103 -8.98 -8.54 15.03
CA ASP A 103 -8.44 -9.85 14.71
C ASP A 103 -8.72 -10.82 15.86
N LEU A 104 -8.24 -12.06 15.77
CA LEU A 104 -8.54 -13.10 16.76
C LEU A 104 -7.54 -13.15 17.92
N TRP A 105 -6.50 -12.32 17.94
CA TRP A 105 -5.47 -12.32 18.97
C TRP A 105 -5.92 -11.63 20.26
#